data_AF-A0A3C0ES82-F1
#
_entry.id   AF-A0A3C0ES82-F1
#
_cell.length_a   1.000
_cell.length_b   1.000
_cell.length_c   1.000
_cell.angle_alpha   90.00
_cell.angle_beta   90.00
_cell.angle_gamma   90.00
#
_symmetry.space_group_name_H-M   'P 1'
#
loop_
_entity.id
_entity.type
_entity.pdbx_description
1 polymer ?
#
loop_
_entity_poly.entity_id
_entity_poly.type
_entity_poly.pdbx_seq_one_letter_code
_entity_poly.pdbx_strand_id
1 'polypeptide(L)'
;MIGIEVLDLREIEVTSLILLMTSMYLILGWLVIWRGAVKWTPWRRGAIVISVLACLLLASMLGGVVQLVMDEESVTMFVIGAAWALLWLASTAIIWRETKAERIARLKMLGINVVVCPNCSYNLTGMTSTTCPECGSKYTLDQLYATLAKTDEQIDQV
;
A
#
# COMPACT_ATOMS: atom_id res chain seq x y z
N MET A 1 -20.45 -27.99 -40.18
CA MET A 1 -20.94 -26.82 -39.42
C MET A 1 -20.73 -26.97 -37.91
N ILE A 2 -20.78 -28.18 -37.33
CA ILE A 2 -20.56 -28.43 -35.90
C ILE A 2 -19.11 -28.18 -35.42
N GLY A 3 -18.11 -28.24 -36.32
CA GLY A 3 -16.70 -28.11 -35.92
C GLY A 3 -16.24 -26.71 -35.53
N ILE A 4 -16.94 -25.64 -35.93
CA ILE A 4 -16.53 -24.25 -35.68
C ILE A 4 -16.96 -23.82 -34.27
N GLU A 5 -18.18 -24.13 -33.85
CA GLU A 5 -18.69 -23.79 -32.51
C GLU A 5 -17.91 -24.45 -31.36
N VAL A 6 -17.36 -25.66 -31.59
CA VAL A 6 -16.56 -26.38 -30.59
C VAL A 6 -15.18 -25.74 -30.38
N LEU A 7 -14.64 -25.06 -31.41
CA LEU A 7 -13.37 -24.36 -31.30
C LEU A 7 -13.52 -23.07 -30.47
N ASP A 8 -14.58 -22.29 -30.69
CA ASP A 8 -14.83 -21.03 -29.98
C ASP A 8 -15.02 -21.23 -28.46
N LEU A 9 -15.80 -22.23 -28.05
CA LEU A 9 -15.98 -22.56 -26.62
C LEU A 9 -14.66 -22.85 -25.92
N ARG A 10 -13.74 -23.53 -26.62
CA ARG A 10 -12.43 -23.88 -26.07
C ARG A 10 -11.54 -22.65 -25.90
N GLU A 11 -11.63 -21.66 -26.78
CA GLU A 11 -10.82 -20.43 -26.70
C GLU A 11 -11.22 -19.56 -25.49
N ILE A 12 -12.51 -19.46 -25.19
CA ILE A 12 -13.04 -18.71 -24.04
C ILE A 12 -12.60 -19.35 -22.72
N GLU A 13 -12.70 -20.69 -22.62
CA GLU A 13 -12.26 -21.43 -21.42
C GLU A 13 -10.76 -21.25 -21.18
N VAL A 14 -9.94 -21.37 -22.23
CA VAL A 14 -8.49 -21.20 -22.14
C VAL A 14 -8.12 -19.78 -21.70
N THR A 15 -8.77 -18.76 -22.26
CA THR A 15 -8.51 -17.36 -21.91
C THR A 15 -8.86 -17.08 -20.46
N SER A 16 -10.00 -17.59 -19.99
CA SER A 16 -10.44 -17.46 -18.59
C SER A 16 -9.47 -18.13 -17.62
N LEU A 17 -8.99 -19.33 -17.95
CA LEU A 17 -7.99 -20.03 -17.15
C LEU A 17 -6.66 -19.26 -17.07
N ILE A 18 -6.19 -18.72 -18.19
CA ILE A 18 -4.97 -17.90 -18.23
C ILE A 18 -5.12 -16.66 -17.36
N LEU A 19 -6.27 -15.98 -17.42
CA LEU A 19 -6.55 -14.80 -16.58
C LEU A 19 -6.56 -15.17 -15.09
N LEU A 20 -7.24 -16.25 -14.71
CA LEU A 20 -7.28 -16.72 -13.32
C LEU A 20 -5.88 -17.09 -12.79
N MET A 21 -5.09 -17.81 -13.59
CA MET A 21 -3.72 -18.17 -13.24
C MET A 21 -2.86 -16.90 -13.07
N THR A 22 -2.93 -15.97 -14.02
CA THR A 22 -2.17 -14.71 -13.98
C THR A 22 -2.54 -13.89 -12.75
N SER A 23 -3.83 -13.75 -12.46
CA SER A 23 -4.33 -13.06 -11.26
C SER A 23 -3.87 -13.73 -9.97
N MET A 24 -3.88 -15.06 -9.92
CA MET A 24 -3.36 -15.81 -8.78
C MET A 24 -1.86 -15.58 -8.57
N TYR A 25 -1.05 -15.65 -9.63
CA TYR A 25 0.39 -15.36 -9.54
C TYR A 25 0.66 -13.92 -9.11
N LEU A 26 -0.11 -12.96 -9.63
CA LEU A 26 0.01 -11.56 -9.27
C LEU A 26 -0.32 -11.35 -7.79
N ILE A 27 -1.43 -11.93 -7.29
CA ILE A 27 -1.81 -11.86 -5.88
C ILE A 27 -0.74 -12.50 -4.99
N LEU A 28 -0.36 -13.75 -5.27
CA LEU A 28 0.61 -14.48 -4.46
C LEU A 28 1.98 -13.83 -4.48
N GLY A 29 2.48 -13.45 -5.65
CA GLY A 29 3.77 -12.77 -5.81
C GLY A 29 3.80 -11.44 -5.06
N TRP A 30 2.75 -10.63 -5.20
CA TRP A 30 2.64 -9.35 -4.49
C TRP A 30 2.56 -9.57 -2.96
N LEU A 31 1.76 -10.52 -2.48
CA LEU A 31 1.71 -10.85 -1.05
C LEU A 31 3.05 -11.35 -0.53
N VAL A 32 3.76 -12.21 -1.26
CA VAL A 32 5.06 -12.76 -0.85
C VAL A 32 6.12 -11.66 -0.76
N ILE A 33 6.18 -10.75 -1.73
CA ILE A 33 7.12 -9.62 -1.75
C ILE A 33 6.88 -8.71 -0.53
N TRP A 34 5.63 -8.41 -0.23
CA TRP A 34 5.28 -7.39 0.76
C TRP A 34 4.95 -7.94 2.16
N ARG A 35 4.87 -9.27 2.35
CA ARG A 35 4.48 -9.87 3.64
C ARG A 35 5.31 -9.41 4.83
N GLY A 36 6.62 -9.15 4.62
CA GLY A 36 7.55 -8.73 5.67
C GLY A 36 7.60 -7.22 5.90
N ALA A 37 7.23 -6.43 4.90
CA ALA A 37 7.22 -4.97 4.99
C ALA A 37 5.95 -4.43 5.66
N VAL A 38 4.83 -5.16 5.54
CA VAL A 38 3.52 -4.73 6.02
C VAL A 38 3.19 -5.35 7.36
N LYS A 39 2.81 -4.52 8.34
CA LYS A 39 2.20 -5.01 9.58
C LYS A 39 0.76 -5.42 9.30
N TRP A 40 0.48 -6.71 9.41
CA TRP A 40 -0.81 -7.32 9.13
C TRP A 40 -1.81 -7.11 10.27
N THR A 41 -2.43 -5.93 10.31
CA THR A 41 -3.54 -5.63 11.22
C THR A 41 -4.85 -6.30 10.75
N PRO A 42 -5.78 -6.63 11.65
CA PRO A 42 -7.07 -7.22 11.27
C PRO A 42 -7.86 -6.32 10.30
N TRP A 43 -7.76 -5.00 10.47
CA TRP A 43 -8.33 -4.01 9.54
C TRP A 43 -7.78 -4.17 8.11
N ARG A 44 -6.45 -4.26 7.93
CA ARG A 44 -5.85 -4.44 6.60
C ARG A 44 -6.27 -5.75 5.95
N ARG A 45 -6.40 -6.83 6.71
CA ARG A 45 -6.89 -8.12 6.19
C ARG A 45 -8.31 -7.98 5.63
N GLY A 46 -9.21 -7.36 6.39
CA GLY A 46 -10.57 -7.09 5.91
C GLY A 46 -10.60 -6.16 4.69
N ALA A 47 -9.80 -5.09 4.72
CA ALA A 47 -9.71 -4.13 3.63
C ALA A 47 -9.24 -4.76 2.30
N ILE A 48 -8.29 -5.71 2.34
CA ILE A 48 -7.84 -6.42 1.13
C ILE A 48 -8.95 -7.29 0.54
N VAL A 49 -9.68 -8.04 1.38
CA VAL A 49 -10.80 -8.88 0.90
C VAL A 49 -11.87 -8.02 0.23
N ILE A 50 -12.25 -6.91 0.88
CA ILE A 50 -13.21 -5.95 0.33
C ILE A 50 -12.69 -5.33 -0.97
N SER A 51 -11.40 -4.98 -1.02
CA SER A 51 -10.75 -4.41 -2.20
C SER A 51 -10.77 -5.36 -3.40
N VAL A 52 -10.50 -6.65 -3.22
CA VAL A 52 -10.58 -7.64 -4.32
C VAL A 52 -11.97 -7.65 -4.94
N LEU A 53 -13.03 -7.71 -4.11
CA LEU A 53 -14.41 -7.73 -4.56
C LEU A 53 -14.81 -6.41 -5.25
N ALA A 54 -14.41 -5.27 -4.67
CA ALA A 54 -14.69 -3.96 -5.25
C ALA A 54 -13.98 -3.77 -6.60
N CYS A 55 -12.72 -4.18 -6.73
CA CYS A 55 -11.98 -4.12 -7.99
C CYS A 55 -12.60 -5.04 -9.05
N LEU A 56 -13.07 -6.23 -8.67
CA LEU A 56 -13.76 -7.13 -9.59
C LEU A 56 -15.06 -6.51 -10.11
N LEU A 57 -15.88 -5.97 -9.22
CA LEU A 57 -17.13 -5.29 -9.59
C LEU A 57 -16.86 -4.12 -10.57
N LEU A 58 -15.90 -3.25 -10.25
CA LEU A 58 -15.56 -2.10 -11.09
C LEU A 58 -15.00 -2.52 -12.46
N ALA A 59 -14.13 -3.53 -12.49
CA ALA A 59 -13.59 -4.05 -13.75
C ALA A 59 -14.68 -4.68 -14.62
N SER A 60 -15.61 -5.45 -14.03
CA SER A 60 -16.76 -6.02 -14.74
C SER A 60 -17.70 -4.93 -15.28
N MET A 61 -17.96 -3.87 -14.51
CA MET A 61 -18.76 -2.74 -15.00
C MET A 61 -18.09 -2.07 -16.20
N LEU A 62 -16.77 -1.84 -16.14
CA LEU A 62 -16.02 -1.27 -17.25
C LEU A 62 -16.05 -2.18 -18.49
N GLY A 63 -15.87 -3.49 -18.30
CA GLY A 63 -15.99 -4.47 -19.38
C GLY A 63 -17.37 -4.48 -20.03
N GLY A 64 -18.44 -4.40 -19.23
CA GLY A 64 -19.80 -4.30 -19.75
C GLY A 64 -20.01 -3.08 -20.63
N VAL A 65 -19.42 -1.92 -20.27
CA VAL A 65 -19.44 -0.72 -21.12
C VAL A 65 -18.67 -0.95 -22.42
N VAL A 66 -17.48 -1.56 -22.36
CA VAL A 66 -16.68 -1.85 -23.56
C VAL A 66 -17.41 -2.81 -24.49
N GLN A 67 -18.04 -3.87 -23.96
CA GLN A 67 -18.81 -4.82 -24.77
C GLN A 67 -19.94 -4.11 -25.51
N LEU A 68 -20.66 -3.20 -24.86
CA LEU A 68 -21.75 -2.44 -25.48
C LEU A 68 -21.28 -1.52 -26.61
N VAL A 69 -20.03 -1.07 -26.59
CA VAL A 69 -19.48 -0.12 -27.56
C VAL A 69 -18.76 -0.81 -28.71
N MET A 70 -18.01 -1.87 -28.42
CA MET A 70 -17.10 -2.50 -29.38
C MET A 70 -17.63 -3.82 -29.95
N ASP A 71 -18.55 -4.51 -29.25
CA ASP A 71 -19.09 -5.84 -29.60
C ASP A 71 -18.00 -6.92 -29.84
N GLU A 72 -16.81 -6.71 -29.28
CA GLU A 72 -15.64 -7.59 -29.45
C GLU A 72 -15.29 -8.23 -28.10
N GLU A 73 -15.60 -9.52 -27.95
CA GLU A 73 -15.45 -10.24 -26.67
C GLU A 73 -14.00 -10.28 -26.18
N SER A 74 -13.05 -10.46 -27.11
CA SER A 74 -11.62 -10.51 -26.81
C SER A 74 -11.11 -9.21 -26.18
N VAL A 75 -11.57 -8.05 -26.71
CA VAL A 75 -11.23 -6.73 -26.18
C VAL A 75 -11.85 -6.53 -24.80
N THR A 76 -13.11 -6.95 -24.63
CA THR A 76 -13.79 -6.90 -23.34
C THR A 76 -13.04 -7.69 -22.26
N MET A 77 -12.67 -8.95 -22.55
CA MET A 77 -11.91 -9.78 -21.59
C MET A 77 -10.56 -9.16 -21.24
N PHE A 78 -9.85 -8.64 -22.23
CA PHE A 78 -8.57 -7.96 -22.02
C PHE A 78 -8.73 -6.73 -21.10
N VAL A 79 -9.73 -5.88 -21.35
CA VAL A 79 -9.99 -4.70 -20.53
C VAL A 79 -10.36 -5.07 -19.10
N ILE A 80 -11.21 -6.08 -18.90
CA ILE A 80 -11.58 -6.56 -17.55
C ILE A 80 -10.32 -7.02 -16.80
N GLY A 81 -9.51 -7.88 -17.41
CA GLY A 81 -8.29 -8.40 -16.79
C GLY A 81 -7.28 -7.29 -16.44
N ALA A 82 -7.00 -6.39 -17.38
CA ALA A 82 -6.07 -5.29 -17.18
C ALA A 82 -6.58 -4.29 -16.12
N ALA A 83 -7.85 -3.90 -16.18
CA ALA A 83 -8.45 -2.97 -15.24
C ALA A 83 -8.46 -3.54 -13.82
N TRP A 84 -8.85 -4.82 -13.67
CA TRP A 84 -8.85 -5.49 -12.38
C TRP A 84 -7.45 -5.49 -11.74
N ALA A 85 -6.43 -5.88 -12.51
CA ALA A 85 -5.05 -5.94 -12.01
C ALA A 85 -4.54 -4.57 -11.56
N LEU A 86 -4.75 -3.52 -12.37
CA LEU A 86 -4.34 -2.16 -12.04
C LEU A 86 -5.07 -1.59 -10.82
N LEU A 87 -6.40 -1.78 -10.74
CA LEU A 87 -7.20 -1.33 -9.61
C LEU A 87 -6.79 -2.04 -8.31
N TRP A 88 -6.51 -3.35 -8.39
CA TRP A 88 -6.06 -4.12 -7.24
C TRP A 88 -4.67 -3.68 -6.75
N LEU A 89 -3.72 -3.45 -7.66
CA LEU A 89 -2.40 -2.94 -7.30
C LEU A 89 -2.46 -1.53 -6.68
N ALA A 90 -3.25 -0.63 -7.25
CA ALA A 90 -3.43 0.72 -6.72
C ALA A 90 -4.09 0.70 -5.34
N SER A 91 -5.15 -0.08 -5.16
CA SER A 91 -5.85 -0.18 -3.88
C SER A 91 -4.99 -0.84 -2.81
N THR A 92 -4.25 -1.90 -3.12
CA THR A 92 -3.30 -2.51 -2.16
C THR A 92 -2.18 -1.55 -1.77
N ALA A 93 -1.64 -0.76 -2.70
CA ALA A 93 -0.65 0.28 -2.38
C ALA A 93 -1.20 1.34 -1.40
N ILE A 94 -2.48 1.70 -1.51
CA ILE A 94 -3.14 2.62 -0.57
C ILE A 94 -3.37 1.95 0.80
N ILE A 95 -3.89 0.72 0.81
CA ILE A 95 -4.18 -0.04 2.05
C ILE A 95 -2.89 -0.32 2.85
N TRP A 96 -1.78 -0.58 2.14
CA TRP A 96 -0.48 -0.89 2.74
C TRP A 96 0.36 0.34 3.03
N ARG A 97 -0.14 1.54 2.72
CA ARG A 97 0.53 2.78 3.07
C ARG A 97 0.78 2.81 4.58
N GLU A 98 2.03 3.03 4.94
CA GLU A 98 2.45 3.13 6.33
C GLU A 98 1.72 4.30 7.00
N THR A 99 1.09 4.03 8.14
CA THR A 99 0.42 5.08 8.90
C THR A 99 1.47 5.93 9.62
N LYS A 100 1.13 7.17 9.98
CA LYS A 100 2.03 8.03 10.76
C LYS A 100 2.46 7.36 12.07
N ALA A 101 1.53 6.68 12.74
CA ALA A 101 1.80 5.94 13.97
C ALA A 101 2.78 4.77 13.76
N GLU A 102 2.61 3.98 12.69
CA GLU A 102 3.53 2.89 12.35
C GLU A 102 4.93 3.41 12.03
N ARG A 103 5.03 4.53 11.29
CA ARG A 103 6.30 5.18 10.97
C ARG A 103 7.02 5.65 12.22
N ILE A 104 6.32 6.31 13.14
CA ILE A 104 6.88 6.76 14.42
C ILE A 104 7.35 5.56 15.23
N ALA A 105 6.54 4.51 15.35
CA ALA A 105 6.92 3.29 16.07
C ALA A 105 8.16 2.62 15.47
N ARG A 106 8.30 2.61 14.14
CA ARG A 106 9.49 2.09 13.45
C ARG A 106 10.73 2.95 13.73
N LEU A 107 10.60 4.27 13.68
CA LEU A 107 11.70 5.18 13.99
C LEU A 107 12.15 5.05 15.45
N LYS A 108 11.21 4.90 16.39
CA LYS A 108 11.50 4.60 17.80
C LYS A 108 12.29 3.28 17.96
N MET A 109 11.88 2.20 17.28
CA MET A 109 12.59 0.91 17.33
C MET A 109 14.02 0.97 16.75
N LEU A 110 14.26 1.85 15.78
CA LEU A 110 15.61 2.06 15.22
C LEU A 110 16.51 2.91 16.13
N GLY A 111 16.02 3.38 17.27
CA GLY A 111 16.74 4.31 18.14
C GLY A 111 16.98 5.67 17.47
N ILE A 112 16.29 5.96 16.36
CA ILE A 112 16.28 7.28 15.73
C ILE A 112 15.31 8.12 16.56
N ASN A 113 15.76 8.49 17.76
CA ASN A 113 15.14 9.55 18.52
C ASN A 113 15.39 10.84 17.72
N VAL A 114 14.34 11.32 17.06
CA VAL A 114 14.41 12.60 16.35
C VAL A 114 14.61 13.67 17.42
N VAL A 115 15.86 14.11 17.58
CA VAL A 115 16.18 15.17 18.52
C VAL A 115 15.71 16.47 17.87
N VAL A 116 14.70 17.11 18.46
CA VAL A 116 14.21 18.42 18.01
C VAL A 116 14.60 19.49 19.00
N CYS A 117 14.91 20.69 18.51
CA CYS A 117 15.17 21.85 19.34
C CYS A 117 13.88 22.23 20.11
N PRO A 118 13.88 22.32 21.45
CA PRO A 118 12.68 22.65 22.22
C PRO A 118 12.18 24.09 22.01
N ASN A 119 13.03 25.00 21.50
CA ASN A 119 12.65 26.41 21.31
C ASN A 119 12.06 26.69 19.92
N CYS A 120 12.59 26.07 18.87
CA CYS A 120 12.17 26.33 17.48
C CYS A 120 11.69 25.09 16.71
N SER A 121 11.69 23.91 17.32
CA SER A 121 11.31 22.62 16.70
C SER A 121 12.18 22.17 15.51
N TYR A 122 13.36 22.78 15.31
CA TYR A 122 14.29 22.36 14.26
C TYR A 122 14.85 20.95 14.53
N ASN A 123 15.00 20.13 13.49
CA ASN A 123 15.53 18.77 13.61
C ASN A 123 17.05 18.80 13.80
N LEU A 124 17.52 18.43 14.99
CA LEU A 124 18.91 18.35 15.39
C LEU A 124 19.55 16.99 15.08
N THR A 125 18.80 16.04 14.50
CA THR A 125 19.31 14.69 14.21
C THR A 125 20.45 14.74 13.19
N GLY A 126 21.59 14.12 13.53
CA GLY A 126 22.76 14.06 12.66
C GLY A 126 23.67 15.29 12.70
N MET A 127 23.36 16.30 13.52
CA MET A 127 24.27 17.41 13.77
C MET A 127 25.32 17.04 14.83
N THR A 128 26.56 17.47 14.58
CA THR A 128 27.68 17.32 15.52
C THR A 128 27.79 18.49 16.50
N SER A 129 27.09 19.60 16.23
CA SER A 129 27.05 20.79 17.09
C SER A 129 25.90 20.72 18.10
N THR A 130 26.15 21.19 19.32
CA THR A 130 25.15 21.36 20.38
C THR A 130 24.38 22.69 20.29
N THR A 131 24.67 23.50 19.26
CA THR A 131 24.02 24.79 19.02
C THR A 131 23.03 24.66 17.88
N CYS A 132 21.77 25.06 18.12
CA CYS A 132 20.76 25.08 17.07
C CYS A 132 21.09 26.18 16.03
N PRO A 133 21.12 25.87 14.72
CA PRO A 133 21.45 26.84 13.69
C PRO A 133 20.35 27.90 13.48
N GLU A 134 19.10 27.58 13.82
CA GLU A 134 17.96 28.47 13.60
C GLU A 134 17.81 29.50 14.74
N CYS A 135 17.88 29.05 16.01
CA CYS A 135 17.62 29.93 17.17
C CYS A 135 18.88 30.28 17.98
N GLY A 136 20.03 29.70 17.65
CA GLY A 136 21.30 29.91 18.36
C GLY A 136 21.35 29.35 19.79
N SER A 137 20.28 28.70 20.27
CA SER A 137 20.23 28.12 21.60
C SER A 137 21.20 26.95 21.72
N LYS A 138 21.94 26.90 22.83
CA LYS A 138 22.87 25.82 23.16
C LYS A 138 22.19 24.89 24.14
N TYR A 139 22.25 23.59 23.85
CA TYR A 139 21.71 22.57 24.74
C TYR A 139 22.79 21.59 25.14
N THR A 140 22.75 21.14 26.39
CA THR A 140 23.53 19.95 26.75
C THR A 140 22.82 18.70 26.24
N LEU A 141 23.57 17.63 26.03
CA LEU A 141 23.03 16.33 25.63
C LEU A 141 21.92 15.87 26.59
N ASP A 142 22.14 16.06 27.89
CA ASP A 142 21.19 15.72 28.96
C ASP A 142 19.87 16.50 28.86
N GLN A 143 19.93 17.79 28.52
CA GLN A 143 18.73 18.61 28.33
C GLN A 143 17.88 18.12 27.16
N LEU A 144 18.53 17.69 26.07
CA LEU A 144 17.83 17.14 24.91
C LEU A 144 17.18 15.79 25.25
N TYR A 145 17.88 14.91 25.97
CA TYR A 145 17.31 13.64 26.42
C TYR A 145 16.17 13.80 27.44
N ALA A 146 16.30 14.74 28.38
CA ALA A 146 15.22 15.04 29.33
C ALA A 146 13.95 15.55 28.63
N THR A 147 14.10 16.29 27.53
CA THR A 147 12.97 16.77 26.73
C THR A 147 12.29 15.61 26.00
N LEU A 148 13.06 14.68 25.42
CA LEU A 148 12.53 13.48 24.76
C LEU A 148 11.75 12.60 25.74
N ALA A 149 12.28 12.39 26.95
CA ALA A 149 11.60 11.62 28.00
C ALA A 149 10.22 12.20 28.34
N LYS A 150 10.11 13.53 28.43
CA LYS A 150 8.82 14.21 28.66
C LYS A 150 7.84 14.06 27.49
N THR A 151 8.33 14.10 26.26
CA THR A 151 7.47 13.93 25.06
C THR A 151 6.92 12.50 24.97
N ASP A 152 7.70 11.50 25.34
CA ASP A 152 7.23 10.11 25.37
C ASP A 152 6.12 9.90 26.42
N GLU A 153 6.25 10.46 27.63
CA GLU A 153 5.20 10.40 28.66
C GLU A 153 3.88 11.05 28.20
N GLN A 154 3.95 12.13 27.41
CA GLN A 154 2.76 12.81 26.89
C GLN A 154 2.03 12.02 25.80
N ILE A 155 2.75 11.25 24.98
CA ILE A 155 2.15 10.46 23.89
C ILE A 155 1.36 9.27 24.47
N ASP A 156 1.83 8.66 25.56
CA ASP A 156 1.18 7.50 26.17
C ASP A 156 -0.16 7.83 26.85
N GLN A 157 -0.47 9.11 27.04
CA GLN A 157 -1.73 9.57 27.65
C GLN A 157 -2.86 9.82 26.62
N VAL A 158 -2.59 9.67 25.32
CA VAL A 158 -3.52 9.93 24.21
C VAL A 158 -3.94 8.62 23.54
#